data_AF-A0A1T2L4X9-F1
#
_entry.id   AF-A0A1T2L4X9-F1
#
_cell.length_a   1.000
_cell.length_b   1.000
_cell.length_c   1.000
_cell.angle_alpha   90.00
_cell.angle_beta   90.00
_cell.angle_gamma   90.00
#
_symmetry.space_group_name_H-M   'P 1'
#
loop_
_entity.id
_entity.type
_entity.pdbx_description
1 polymer ?
#
loop_
_entity_poly.entity_id
_entity_poly.type
_entity_poly.pdbx_seq_one_letter_code
_entity_poly.pdbx_strand_id
1 'polypeptide(L)'
;MSSGKVVEIIGAVVDVEFPRDAMPKVYDALKIESEGLTLEVQQQLGDGVVRSIAMGSTDGLKRGSVATGTGAPIQVPVGQATLGR
;
A
#
# COMPACT_ATOMS: atom_id res chain seq x y z
N MET A 1 8.40 3.57 -10.16
CA MET A 1 7.48 3.93 -9.06
C MET A 1 6.17 4.32 -9.72
N SER A 2 5.13 3.50 -9.60
CA SER A 2 3.79 3.85 -10.07
C SER A 2 3.01 4.50 -8.93
N SER A 3 2.12 5.43 -9.27
CA SER A 3 1.27 6.13 -8.30
C SER A 3 -0.19 5.79 -8.58
N GLY A 4 -0.91 5.43 -7.52
CA GLY A 4 -2.34 5.20 -7.52
C GLY A 4 -3.08 6.17 -6.61
N LYS A 5 -4.41 6.06 -6.58
CA LYS A 5 -5.30 6.86 -5.74
C LYS A 5 -6.20 5.96 -4.91
N VAL A 6 -6.38 6.30 -3.64
CA VAL A 6 -7.32 5.61 -2.76
C VAL A 6 -8.76 5.84 -3.25
N VAL A 7 -9.51 4.77 -3.52
CA VAL A 7 -10.89 4.84 -4.02
C VAL A 7 -11.92 4.40 -2.98
N GLU A 8 -11.55 3.48 -2.09
CA GLU A 8 -12.42 2.98 -1.01
C GLU A 8 -11.63 2.69 0.26
N ILE A 9 -12.26 2.91 1.42
CA ILE A 9 -11.68 2.69 2.75
C ILE A 9 -12.74 2.02 3.62
N ILE A 10 -12.50 0.77 4.03
CA ILE A 10 -13.37 -0.03 4.91
C ILE A 10 -12.51 -0.56 6.06
N GLY A 11 -12.43 0.22 7.14
CA GLY A 11 -11.52 -0.07 8.24
C GLY A 11 -10.07 -0.16 7.73
N ALA A 12 -9.37 -1.25 8.07
CA ALA A 12 -8.01 -1.49 7.60
C ALA A 12 -7.91 -1.92 6.12
N VAL A 13 -9.03 -2.23 5.45
CA VAL A 13 -9.05 -2.60 4.03
C VAL A 13 -9.17 -1.33 3.20
N VAL A 14 -8.19 -1.12 2.31
CA VAL A 14 -8.10 0.07 1.46
C VAL A 14 -7.96 -0.37 0.01
N ASP A 15 -8.87 0.08 -0.84
CA ASP A 15 -8.77 -0.17 -2.28
C ASP A 15 -8.13 1.03 -2.97
N VAL A 16 -7.16 0.75 -3.85
CA VAL A 16 -6.35 1.75 -4.54
C VAL A 16 -6.39 1.49 -6.03
N GLU A 17 -6.72 2.52 -6.81
CA GLU A 17 -6.72 2.48 -8.27
C GLU A 17 -5.36 2.91 -8.81
N PHE A 18 -4.77 2.08 -9.68
CA PHE A 18 -3.55 2.34 -10.43
C PHE A 18 -3.82 2.32 -11.94
N PRO A 19 -2.98 2.99 -12.75
CA PRO A 19 -2.94 2.76 -14.18
C PRO A 19 -2.75 1.26 -14.48
N ARG A 20 -3.50 0.75 -15.47
CA ARG A 20 -3.56 -0.70 -15.78
C ARG A 20 -2.20 -1.30 -16.16
N ASP A 21 -1.33 -0.51 -16.79
CA ASP A 21 0.03 -0.86 -17.18
C ASP A 21 1.04 -0.79 -16.03
N ALA A 22 0.62 -0.28 -14.88
CA ALA A 22 1.48 0.01 -13.72
C ALA A 22 0.93 -0.59 -12.41
N MET A 23 0.11 -1.65 -12.53
CA MET A 23 -0.50 -2.33 -11.39
C MET A 23 0.57 -2.99 -10.49
N PRO A 24 0.53 -2.75 -9.17
CA PRO A 24 1.34 -3.47 -8.20
C PRO A 24 1.00 -4.97 -8.16
N LYS A 25 1.97 -5.80 -7.77
CA LYS A 25 1.75 -7.24 -7.57
C LYS A 25 1.11 -7.50 -6.20
N VAL A 26 0.52 -8.68 -6.07
CA VAL A 26 0.11 -9.19 -4.74
C VAL A 26 1.36 -9.27 -3.85
N TYR A 27 1.21 -8.85 -2.60
CA TYR A 27 2.23 -8.63 -1.58
C TYR A 27 3.15 -7.43 -1.77
N ASP A 28 3.01 -6.64 -2.84
CA ASP A 28 3.77 -5.39 -2.93
C ASP A 28 3.32 -4.41 -1.86
N ALA A 29 4.29 -3.68 -1.30
CA ALA A 29 4.03 -2.58 -0.39
C ALA A 29 3.68 -1.30 -1.15
N LEU A 30 2.66 -0.59 -0.67
CA LEU A 30 2.28 0.75 -1.09
C LEU A 30 2.55 1.73 0.05
N LYS A 31 2.94 2.97 -0.28
CA LYS A 31 3.16 4.03 0.69
C LYS A 31 2.26 5.23 0.44
N ILE A 32 1.60 5.69 1.50
CA ILE A 32 0.90 6.97 1.54
C ILE A 32 1.76 7.91 2.38
N GLU A 33 2.64 8.65 1.71
CA GLU A 33 3.63 9.52 2.37
C GLU A 33 2.99 10.61 3.23
N SER A 34 1.82 11.13 2.85
CA SER A 34 1.13 12.18 3.62
C SER A 34 0.69 11.75 5.01
N GLU A 35 0.40 10.45 5.18
CA GLU A 35 -0.07 9.87 6.44
C GLU A 35 1.01 9.01 7.13
N GLY A 36 2.20 8.87 6.53
CA GLY A 36 3.21 7.92 6.99
C GLY A 36 2.71 6.47 7.03
N LEU A 37 1.73 6.13 6.19
CA LEU A 37 1.02 4.86 6.23
C LEU A 37 1.53 3.90 5.16
N THR A 38 1.77 2.64 5.54
CA THR A 38 2.10 1.56 4.62
C THR A 38 0.89 0.66 4.42
N LEU A 39 0.62 0.29 3.18
CA LEU A 39 -0.39 -0.71 2.81
C LEU A 39 0.30 -1.90 2.14
N GLU A 40 -0.27 -3.10 2.27
CA GLU A 40 0.17 -4.29 1.54
C GLU A 40 -0.93 -4.79 0.61
N VAL A 41 -0.62 -4.98 -0.67
CA VAL A 41 -1.59 -5.48 -1.66
C VAL A 41 -1.92 -6.94 -1.38
N GLN A 42 -3.21 -7.26 -1.25
CA GLN A 42 -3.70 -8.63 -1.04
C GLN A 42 -4.36 -9.23 -2.28
N GLN A 43 -4.98 -8.40 -3.10
CA GLN A 43 -5.73 -8.89 -4.26
C GLN A 43 -5.78 -7.82 -5.36
N GLN A 44 -5.79 -8.26 -6.61
CA GLN A 44 -6.15 -7.43 -7.76
C GLN A 44 -7.63 -7.66 -8.06
N LEU A 45 -8.46 -6.62 -7.98
CA LEU A 45 -9.92 -6.72 -8.16
C LEU A 45 -10.34 -6.59 -9.63
N GLY A 46 -9.45 -6.08 -10.49
CA GLY A 46 -9.75 -5.72 -11.88
C GLY A 46 -9.84 -4.21 -12.06
N ASP A 47 -9.93 -3.76 -13.31
CA ASP A 47 -10.04 -2.35 -13.68
C ASP A 47 -8.94 -1.42 -13.11
N GLY A 48 -7.77 -1.97 -12.80
CA GLY A 48 -6.66 -1.23 -12.19
C GLY A 48 -6.79 -1.05 -10.68
N VAL A 49 -7.82 -1.62 -10.04
CA VAL A 49 -8.02 -1.57 -8.60
C VAL A 49 -7.31 -2.74 -7.91
N VAL A 50 -6.55 -2.43 -6.88
CA VAL A 50 -5.96 -3.39 -5.96
C VAL A 50 -6.55 -3.21 -4.57
N ARG A 51 -6.88 -4.32 -3.92
CA ARG A 51 -7.26 -4.36 -2.50
C ARG A 51 -6.03 -4.54 -1.65
N SER A 52 -5.87 -3.66 -0.67
CA SER A 52 -4.73 -3.66 0.24
C SER A 52 -5.17 -3.62 1.70
N ILE A 53 -4.27 -4.02 2.59
CA ILE A 53 -4.47 -3.94 4.04
C ILE A 53 -3.47 -2.93 4.61
N ALA A 54 -3.96 -2.03 5.46
CA ALA A 54 -3.15 -1.02 6.14
C ALA A 54 -2.35 -1.63 7.30
N MET A 55 -1.06 -1.32 7.36
CA MET A 55 -0.13 -1.73 8.43
C MET A 55 -0.10 -0.72 9.59
N GLY A 56 -1.21 -0.02 9.81
CA GLY A 56 -1.35 1.08 10.77
C GLY A 56 -2.79 1.60 10.80
N SER A 57 -3.03 2.67 11.55
CA SER A 57 -4.36 3.29 11.59
C SER A 57 -4.70 3.95 10.24
N THR A 58 -5.95 3.78 9.81
CA THR A 58 -6.53 4.46 8.64
C THR A 58 -7.31 5.72 9.05
N ASP A 59 -7.25 6.12 10.31
CA ASP A 59 -7.93 7.33 10.80
C ASP A 59 -7.40 8.57 10.08
N GLY A 60 -8.30 9.38 9.56
CA GLY A 60 -7.93 10.58 8.81
C GLY A 60 -7.54 10.34 7.35
N LEU A 61 -7.40 9.08 6.91
CA LEU A 61 -7.18 8.75 5.50
C LEU A 61 -8.39 9.17 4.66
N LYS A 62 -8.10 9.75 3.48
CA LYS A 62 -9.12 10.27 2.58
C LYS A 62 -9.07 9.56 1.24
N ARG A 63 -10.24 9.44 0.61
CA ARG A 63 -10.32 9.08 -0.80
C ARG A 63 -9.61 10.13 -1.64
N GLY A 64 -8.94 9.68 -2.70
CA GLY A 64 -8.07 10.50 -3.54
C GLY A 64 -6.65 10.68 -3.02
N SER A 65 -6.32 10.21 -1.79
CA SER A 65 -4.93 10.21 -1.31
C SER A 65 -4.03 9.41 -2.25
N VAL A 66 -2.82 9.92 -2.46
CA VAL A 66 -1.84 9.32 -3.38
C VAL A 66 -1.14 8.16 -2.68
N ALA A 67 -1.16 6.99 -3.30
CA ALA A 67 -0.43 5.80 -2.87
C ALA A 67 0.67 5.48 -3.89
N THR A 68 1.90 5.32 -3.42
CA THR A 68 3.05 5.01 -4.28
C THR A 68 3.42 3.54 -4.15
N GLY A 69 3.47 2.83 -5.27
CA GLY A 69 3.92 1.44 -5.32
C GLY A 69 5.45 1.36 -5.19
N THR A 70 5.92 0.58 -4.21
CA THR A 70 7.37 0.38 -3.98
C THR A 70 7.98 -0.63 -4.95
N GLY A 71 7.15 -1.50 -5.57
CA GLY A 71 7.59 -2.55 -6.49
C GLY A 71 8.24 -3.76 -5.82
N ALA A 72 8.17 -3.83 -4.49
CA ALA A 72 8.64 -4.94 -3.70
C ALA A 72 7.71 -5.16 -2.49
N PRO A 73 7.76 -6.32 -1.83
CA PRO A 73 7.07 -6.54 -0.57
C PRO A 73 7.58 -5.62 0.55
N ILE A 74 6.89 -5.64 1.69
CA ILE A 74 7.36 -4.98 2.90
C ILE A 74 8.73 -5.57 3.27
N GLN A 75 9.73 -4.69 3.44
CA GLN A 75 11.09 -5.07 3.79
C GLN A 75 11.39 -4.68 5.22
N VAL A 76 12.07 -5.58 5.93
CA VAL A 76 12.51 -5.39 7.31
C VAL A 76 14.02 -5.58 7.40
N PRO A 77 14.73 -4.85 8.27
CA PRO A 77 16.16 -5.02 8.45
C PRO A 77 16.47 -6.40 9.06
N VAL A 78 17.60 -6.98 8.68
CA VAL A 78 18.10 -8.27 9.18
C VAL A 78 19.59 -8.19 9.50
N GLY A 79 20.10 -9.17 10.26
CA GLY A 79 21.53 -9.31 10.56
C GLY A 79 21.91 -8.82 11.95
N GLN A 80 23.22 -8.81 12.26
CA GLN A 80 23.74 -8.60 13.62
C GLN A 80 23.31 -7.27 14.26
N ALA A 81 23.09 -6.23 13.44
CA ALA A 81 22.61 -4.92 13.89
C ALA A 81 21.19 -4.94 14.48
N THR A 82 20.42 -6.02 14.25
CA THR A 82 19.07 -6.18 14.82
C THR A 82 19.05 -6.85 16.20
N LEU A 83 20.18 -7.41 16.65
CA LEU A 83 20.27 -8.09 17.95
C LEU A 83 20.12 -7.10 19.11
N GLY A 84 19.18 -7.37 20.01
CA GLY A 84 18.95 -6.55 21.21
C GLY A 84 18.02 -5.35 21.01
N ARG A 85 17.35 -5.26 19.85
CA ARG A 85 16.19 -4.37 19.63
C ARG A 85 14.86 -5.08 19.90
#